data_AF-A0A1B7LVR6-F1
#
_entry.id   AF-A0A1B7LVR6-F1
#
_cell.length_a   1.000
_cell.length_b   1.000
_cell.length_c   1.000
_cell.angle_alpha   90.00
_cell.angle_beta   90.00
_cell.angle_gamma   90.00
#
_symmetry.space_group_name_H-M   'P 1'
#
loop_
_entity.id
_entity.type
_entity.pdbx_description
1 polymer ?
#
loop_
_entity_poly.entity_id
_entity_poly.type
_entity_poly.pdbx_seq_one_letter_code
_entity_poly.pdbx_strand_id
1 'polypeptide(L)'
;MKITVNDKNEVIGFVNTGGLRNSLDVDDNNVPIKFKEEFEPRKFVFTNGEIKYNNNFEKEDDSNTPSQQTATDLSDEELRGMVASMQMQVTQVNILAMELK
;
A
#
# COMPACT_ATOMS: atom_id res chain seq x y z
N MET A 1 -16.80 -0.93 16.26
CA MET A 1 -15.83 -0.59 15.21
C MET A 1 -14.80 -1.71 15.05
N LYS A 2 -14.10 -1.81 13.92
CA LYS A 2 -12.96 -2.72 13.75
C LYS A 2 -11.67 -1.95 13.51
N ILE A 3 -10.56 -2.41 14.08
CA ILE A 3 -9.23 -1.81 13.91
C ILE A 3 -8.20 -2.83 13.46
N THR A 4 -7.10 -2.37 12.84
CA THR A 4 -5.89 -3.16 12.66
C THR A 4 -4.77 -2.52 13.46
N VAL A 5 -3.99 -3.35 14.14
CA VAL A 5 -2.85 -2.94 14.96
C VAL A 5 -1.56 -3.59 14.45
N ASN A 6 -0.42 -2.95 14.73
CA ASN A 6 0.90 -3.53 14.48
C ASN A 6 1.42 -4.33 15.70
N ASP A 7 2.65 -4.84 15.62
CA ASP A 7 3.28 -5.63 16.69
C ASP A 7 3.49 -4.87 18.01
N LYS A 8 3.41 -3.53 17.99
CA LYS A 8 3.48 -2.65 19.17
C LYS A 8 2.09 -2.25 19.70
N ASN A 9 1.03 -2.85 19.17
CA ASN A 9 -0.36 -2.49 19.41
C ASN A 9 -0.74 -1.06 18.99
N GLU A 10 0.02 -0.46 18.08
CA GLU A 10 -0.33 0.84 17.51
C GLU A 10 -1.40 0.66 16.44
N VAL A 11 -2.44 1.49 16.46
CA VAL A 11 -3.53 1.44 15.49
C VAL A 11 -3.04 1.97 14.15
N ILE A 12 -3.09 1.13 13.12
CA ILE A 12 -2.64 1.46 11.76
C ILE A 12 -3.80 1.55 10.75
N GLY A 13 -5.01 1.16 11.15
CA GLY A 13 -6.21 1.31 10.34
C GLY A 13 -7.49 1.01 11.12
N PHE A 14 -8.63 1.49 10.62
CA PHE A 14 -9.94 1.20 11.18
C PHE A 14 -11.05 1.20 10.11
N VAL A 15 -12.16 0.52 10.41
CA VAL A 15 -13.39 0.57 9.63
C VAL A 15 -14.61 0.65 10.56
N ASN A 16 -15.58 1.50 10.20
CA ASN A 16 -16.86 1.59 10.92
C ASN A 16 -17.78 0.42 10.55
N THR A 17 -17.81 0.05 9.27
CA THR A 17 -18.68 -0.99 8.71
C THR A 17 -17.91 -1.85 7.72
N GLY A 18 -18.08 -3.17 7.79
CA GLY A 18 -17.40 -4.13 6.92
C GLY A 18 -16.33 -4.95 7.63
N GLY A 19 -15.48 -5.60 6.85
CA GLY A 19 -14.39 -6.45 7.35
C GLY A 19 -13.03 -5.86 7.02
N LEU A 20 -12.11 -5.90 7.99
CA LEU A 20 -10.71 -5.58 7.80
C LEU A 20 -9.89 -6.85 8.07
N ARG A 21 -8.85 -7.11 7.30
CA ARG A 21 -8.05 -8.33 7.47
C ARG A 21 -7.20 -8.19 8.74
N ASN A 22 -7.13 -9.24 9.57
CA ASN A 22 -6.54 -9.18 10.91
C ASN A 22 -7.13 -8.05 11.78
N SER A 23 -8.46 -7.86 11.73
CA SER A 23 -9.13 -6.86 12.54
C SER A 23 -9.34 -7.30 13.97
N LEU A 24 -9.25 -6.37 14.92
CA LEU A 24 -9.79 -6.49 16.26
C LEU A 24 -11.11 -5.72 16.35
N ASP A 25 -12.11 -6.35 16.95
CA ASP A 25 -13.38 -5.70 17.28
C ASP A 25 -13.22 -4.84 18.54
N VAL A 26 -13.62 -3.58 18.44
CA VAL A 26 -13.54 -2.59 19.51
C VAL A 26 -14.90 -1.96 19.70
N ASP A 27 -15.34 -1.87 20.96
CA ASP A 27 -16.55 -1.16 21.33
C ASP A 27 -16.37 0.35 21.09
N ASP A 28 -17.31 0.97 20.40
CA ASP A 28 -17.32 2.41 20.13
C ASP A 28 -17.29 3.25 21.42
N ASN A 29 -17.75 2.71 22.56
CA ASN A 29 -17.66 3.36 23.88
C ASN A 29 -16.22 3.48 24.40
N ASN A 30 -15.31 2.62 23.93
CA ASN A 30 -13.91 2.57 24.35
C ASN A 30 -12.98 3.31 23.37
N VAL A 31 -13.57 4.15 22.52
CA VAL A 31 -12.89 4.92 21.48
C VAL A 31 -12.99 6.42 21.84
N PRO A 32 -11.87 7.16 21.84
CA PRO A 32 -11.92 8.61 22.03
C PRO A 32 -12.86 9.27 21.00
N ILE A 33 -13.68 10.24 21.43
CA ILE A 33 -14.66 10.92 20.55
C ILE A 33 -13.98 11.49 19.29
N LYS A 34 -12.78 12.06 19.47
CA LYS A 34 -11.98 12.65 18.40
C LYS A 34 -11.16 11.65 17.59
N PHE A 35 -11.20 10.35 17.92
CA PHE A 35 -10.41 9.33 17.23
C PHE A 35 -10.62 9.37 15.72
N LYS A 36 -11.86 9.47 15.26
CA LYS A 36 -12.20 9.44 13.82
C LYS A 36 -11.75 10.71 13.09
N GLU A 37 -11.75 11.85 13.78
CA GLU A 37 -11.37 13.15 13.23
C GLU A 37 -9.85 13.33 13.23
N GLU A 38 -9.18 12.85 14.27
CA GLU A 38 -7.74 13.01 14.48
C GLU A 38 -6.95 11.76 14.07
N PHE A 39 -7.58 10.78 13.40
CA PHE A 39 -6.94 9.51 13.06
C PHE A 39 -5.72 9.72 12.17
N GLU A 40 -4.56 9.30 12.67
CA GLU A 40 -3.34 9.12 11.89
C GLU A 40 -2.74 7.76 12.26
N PRO A 41 -2.12 7.04 11.31
CA PRO A 41 -1.43 5.80 11.62
C PRO A 41 -0.45 5.99 12.79
N ARG A 42 -0.43 5.06 13.75
CA ARG A 42 0.41 5.09 14.96
C ARG A 42 0.10 6.18 15.98
N LYS A 43 -0.83 7.10 15.73
CA LYS A 43 -1.22 8.15 16.69
C LYS A 43 -1.99 7.62 17.89
N PHE A 44 -2.57 6.44 17.76
CA PHE A 44 -3.30 5.75 18.81
C PHE A 44 -2.73 4.36 19.06
N VAL A 45 -2.84 3.90 20.30
CA VAL A 45 -2.47 2.55 20.75
C VAL A 45 -3.69 1.85 21.32
N PHE A 46 -3.77 0.54 21.08
CA PHE A 46 -4.82 -0.32 21.62
C PHE A 46 -4.27 -1.09 22.83
N THR A 47 -4.78 -0.81 24.02
CA THR A 47 -4.31 -1.44 25.25
C THR A 47 -5.49 -1.74 26.17
N ASN A 48 -5.56 -2.97 26.68
CA ASN A 48 -6.61 -3.42 27.60
C ASN A 48 -8.05 -3.25 27.06
N GLY A 49 -8.26 -3.40 25.75
CA GLY A 49 -9.60 -3.26 25.16
C GLY A 49 -10.03 -1.83 24.86
N GLU A 50 -9.14 -0.85 25.08
CA GLU A 50 -9.40 0.58 24.88
C GLU A 50 -8.41 1.20 23.89
N ILE A 51 -8.85 2.22 23.15
CA ILE A 51 -7.98 3.02 22.31
C ILE A 51 -7.51 4.26 23.09
N LYS A 52 -6.18 4.47 23.15
CA LYS A 52 -5.55 5.59 23.85
C LYS A 52 -4.61 6.33 22.91
N TYR A 53 -4.32 7.59 23.23
CA TYR A 53 -3.32 8.36 22.51
C TYR A 53 -1.93 7.75 22.70
N ASN A 54 -1.18 7.60 21.59
CA ASN A 54 0.19 7.16 21.63
C ASN A 54 1.09 8.35 22.02
N ASN A 55 1.59 8.35 23.25
CA ASN A 55 2.52 9.39 23.71
C ASN A 55 3.87 9.36 22.96
N ASN A 56 4.18 8.25 22.29
CA ASN A 56 5.37 8.09 21.45
C ASN A 56 5.06 8.35 19.96
N PHE A 57 3.97 9.07 19.68
CA PHE A 57 3.65 9.46 18.31
C PHE A 57 4.65 10.51 17.84
N GLU A 58 5.67 10.04 17.13
CA GLU A 58 6.46 10.90 16.25
C GLU A 58 5.68 11.02 14.95
N LYS A 59 5.19 12.22 14.67
CA LYS A 59 4.66 12.54 13.35
C LYS A 59 5.82 12.39 12.39
N GLU A 60 5.77 11.34 11.56
CA GLU A 60 6.67 11.29 10.42
C GLU A 60 6.32 12.52 9.58
N ASP A 61 7.24 13.49 9.53
CA ASP A 61 7.07 14.64 8.65
C ASP A 61 6.86 14.07 7.24
N ASP A 62 5.72 14.40 6.63
CA ASP A 62 5.38 14.16 5.21
C ASP A 62 6.38 14.82 4.23
N SER A 63 7.56 15.24 4.70
CA SER A 63 8.74 15.57 3.90
C SER A 63 9.31 14.38 3.12
N ASN A 64 8.89 13.16 3.46
CA ASN A 64 9.00 12.03 2.56
C ASN A 64 7.65 11.81 1.87
N THR A 65 7.25 12.77 1.01
CA THR A 65 6.58 12.35 -0.21
C THR A 65 7.38 11.15 -0.72
N PRO A 66 6.82 9.94 -0.89
CA PRO A 66 7.29 9.14 -1.97
C PRO A 66 7.15 10.11 -3.14
N SER A 67 8.27 10.61 -3.68
CA SER A 67 8.24 11.23 -5.00
C SER A 67 7.29 10.36 -5.75
N GLN A 68 6.16 10.93 -6.14
CA GLN A 68 5.25 10.30 -7.06
C GLN A 68 6.22 9.77 -8.10
N GLN A 69 6.45 8.46 -8.11
CA GLN A 69 7.01 7.83 -9.28
C GLN A 69 5.81 8.00 -10.22
N THR A 70 5.66 9.22 -10.77
CA THR A 70 5.24 9.41 -12.14
C THR A 70 5.96 8.29 -12.82
N ALA A 71 5.17 7.28 -13.18
CA ALA A 71 5.62 6.14 -13.95
C ALA A 71 6.59 6.75 -14.94
N THR A 72 7.88 6.47 -14.71
CA THR A 72 8.97 6.98 -15.52
C THR A 72 8.48 6.85 -16.93
N ASP A 73 8.41 7.99 -17.63
CA ASP A 73 8.18 8.10 -19.06
C ASP A 73 8.94 6.97 -19.74
N LEU A 74 8.28 5.82 -19.92
CA LEU A 74 8.69 4.77 -20.83
C LEU A 74 8.51 5.45 -22.17
N SER A 75 9.59 6.08 -22.61
CA SER A 75 9.57 6.91 -23.79
C SER A 75 9.18 6.00 -24.95
N ASP A 76 8.39 6.51 -25.90
CA ASP A 76 7.94 5.73 -27.06
C ASP A 76 9.10 4.99 -27.77
N GLU A 77 10.33 5.49 -27.66
CA GLU A 77 11.55 4.86 -28.15
C GLU A 77 11.87 3.52 -27.45
N GLU A 78 11.72 3.42 -26.13
CA GLU A 78 11.95 2.18 -25.39
C GLU A 78 10.87 1.14 -25.71
N LEU A 79 9.62 1.58 -25.83
CA LEU A 79 8.52 0.75 -26.31
C LEU A 79 8.77 0.24 -27.75
N ARG A 80 9.23 1.12 -28.64
CA ARG A 80 9.62 0.76 -30.02
C ARG A 80 10.77 -0.24 -30.04
N GLY A 81 11.78 -0.07 -29.20
CA GLY A 81 12.90 -1.01 -29.06
C GLY A 81 12.44 -2.40 -28.59
N MET A 82 11.53 -2.47 -27.62
CA MET A 82 10.96 -3.73 -27.16
C MET A 82 10.11 -4.43 -28.24
N VAL A 83 9.28 -3.68 -28.96
CA VAL A 83 8.48 -4.25 -30.06
C VAL A 83 9.38 -4.72 -31.21
N ALA A 84 10.39 -3.93 -31.58
CA ALA A 84 11.33 -4.29 -32.66
C ALA A 84 12.14 -5.54 -32.32
N SER A 85 12.63 -5.67 -31.09
CA SER A 85 13.36 -6.86 -30.64
C SER A 85 12.45 -8.10 -30.64
N MET A 86 11.19 -7.97 -30.22
CA MET A 86 10.23 -9.08 -30.27
C MET A 86 9.90 -9.51 -31.70
N GLN A 87 9.68 -8.55 -32.61
CA GLN A 87 9.45 -8.84 -34.03
C GLN A 87 10.67 -9.50 -34.69
N MET A 88 11.89 -9.08 -34.34
CA MET A 88 13.12 -9.67 -34.85
C MET A 88 13.27 -11.12 -34.35
N GLN A 89 12.91 -11.40 -33.11
CA GLN A 89 12.94 -12.75 -32.54
C GLN A 89 11.91 -13.67 -33.21
N VAL A 90 10.67 -13.21 -33.41
CA VAL A 90 9.63 -13.96 -34.13
C VAL A 90 10.05 -14.23 -35.58
N THR A 91 10.69 -13.25 -36.24
CA THR A 91 11.18 -13.40 -37.61
C THR A 91 12.31 -14.43 -37.69
N GLN A 92 13.29 -14.39 -36.77
CA GLN A 92 14.36 -15.39 -36.72
C GLN A 92 13.82 -16.81 -36.47
N VAL A 93 12.87 -16.96 -35.55
CA VAL A 93 12.23 -18.26 -35.28
C VAL A 93 11.49 -18.78 -36.51
N ASN A 94 10.76 -17.93 -37.22
CA ASN A 94 10.05 -18.31 -38.43
C ASN A 94 11.00 -18.66 -39.59
N ILE A 95 12.13 -17.95 -39.74
CA ILE A 95 13.15 -18.26 -40.76
C ILE A 95 13.81 -19.60 -40.45
N LEU A 96 14.24 -19.83 -39.20
CA LEU A 96 14.83 -21.11 -38.79
C LEU A 96 13.86 -22.27 -38.99
N ALA A 97 12.57 -22.06 -38.69
CA ALA A 97 11.52 -23.06 -38.92
C ALA A 97 11.25 -23.33 -40.42
N MET A 98 11.50 -22.36 -41.30
CA MET A 98 11.41 -22.54 -42.75
C MET A 98 12.65 -23.23 -43.33
N GLU A 99 13.84 -23.00 -42.76
CA GLU A 99 15.10 -23.66 -43.16
C GLU A 99 15.21 -25.13 -42.69
N LEU A 100 14.33 -25.57 -41.77
CA LEU A 100 14.23 -26.95 -41.28
C LEU A 100 13.27 -27.84 -42.09
N LYS A 101 12.84 -27.39 -43.29
CA LYS A 101 12.06 -28.19 -44.27
C LYS A 101 12.91 -28.56 -45.48
#